data_AF-A0A832C5U9-F1
#
_entry.id   AF-A0A832C5U9-F1
#
_cell.length_a   1.000
_cell.length_b   1.000
_cell.length_c   1.000
_cell.angle_alpha   90.00
_cell.angle_beta   90.00
_cell.angle_gamma   90.00
#
_symmetry.space_group_name_H-M   'P 1'
#
loop_
_entity.id
_entity.type
_entity.pdbx_description
1 polymer ?
#
loop_
_entity_poly.entity_id
_entity_poly.type
_entity_poly.pdbx_seq_one_letter_code
_entity_poly.pdbx_strand_id
1 'polypeptide(L)'
;MAATSIFLVRHGEVHNPQRILYGRLPRFRLSTTGIAQAKAAGQFLRQRPLAAVFSSPTLRARQTARLLLAGSAEQKLHISRYIHEVHNPN
;
A
#
# COMPACT_ATOMS: atom_id res chain seq x y z
N MET A 1 8.77 -29.02 4.43
CA MET A 1 7.73 -27.97 4.54
C MET A 1 8.02 -26.91 3.50
N ALA A 2 7.01 -26.37 2.80
CA ALA A 2 7.21 -25.26 1.87
C ALA A 2 7.33 -23.94 2.64
N ALA A 3 8.31 -23.11 2.29
CA ALA A 3 8.48 -21.78 2.89
C ALA A 3 7.53 -20.77 2.24
N THR A 4 6.99 -19.85 3.05
CA THR A 4 6.17 -18.73 2.55
C THR A 4 6.96 -17.43 2.69
N SER A 5 7.20 -16.75 1.58
CA SER A 5 7.82 -15.42 1.56
C SER A 5 6.78 -14.33 1.71
N ILE A 6 6.99 -13.41 2.65
CA ILE A 6 6.09 -12.27 2.89
C ILE A 6 6.83 -10.97 2.53
N PHE A 7 6.24 -10.19 1.63
CA PHE A 7 6.72 -8.85 1.28
C PHE A 7 5.91 -7.80 2.03
N LEU A 8 6.58 -6.99 2.85
CA LEU A 8 5.96 -5.88 3.57
C LEU A 8 6.29 -4.57 2.87
N VAL A 9 5.25 -3.83 2.48
CA VAL A 9 5.39 -2.56 1.76
C VAL A 9 4.64 -1.47 2.52
N ARG A 10 5.36 -0.45 2.98
CA ARG A 10 4.73 0.77 3.49
C ARG A 10 4.06 1.52 2.33
N HIS A 11 2.94 2.17 2.59
CA HIS A 11 2.32 3.04 1.57
C HIS A 11 3.33 4.11 1.09
N GLY A 12 3.20 4.52 -0.16
CA GLY A 12 4.03 5.59 -0.73
C GLY A 12 3.81 6.92 -0.01
N GLU A 13 4.69 7.88 -0.28
CA GLU A 13 4.58 9.23 0.28
C GLU A 13 3.17 9.83 0.05
N VAL A 14 2.68 10.51 1.07
CA VAL A 14 1.36 11.15 1.09
C VAL A 14 1.51 12.63 0.82
N HIS A 15 0.60 13.19 0.01
CA HIS A 15 0.51 14.63 -0.15
C HIS A 15 -0.02 15.27 1.15
N ASN A 16 0.87 15.87 1.93
CA ASN A 16 0.58 16.45 3.23
C ASN A 16 1.26 17.83 3.41
N PRO A 17 0.85 18.87 2.66
CA PRO A 17 1.49 20.19 2.69
C PRO A 17 1.40 20.86 4.07
N GLN A 18 0.34 20.57 4.83
CA GLN A 18 0.11 21.10 6.17
C GLN A 18 0.86 20.34 7.27
N ARG A 19 1.63 19.30 6.92
CA ARG A 19 2.42 18.46 7.85
C ARG A 19 1.59 17.90 9.01
N ILE A 20 0.32 17.59 8.77
CA ILE A 20 -0.60 17.03 9.76
C ILE A 20 -0.18 15.61 10.11
N LEU A 21 -0.18 15.24 11.39
CA LEU A 21 -0.06 13.85 11.82
C LEU A 21 -1.38 13.13 11.56
N TYR A 22 -1.50 12.44 10.43
CA TYR A 22 -2.80 12.00 9.93
C TYR A 22 -3.24 10.61 10.34
N GLY A 23 -2.42 9.77 11.00
CA GLY A 23 -2.81 8.45 11.52
C GLY A 23 -3.87 7.70 10.68
N ARG A 24 -5.07 7.54 11.26
CA ARG A 24 -6.24 6.91 10.61
C ARG A 24 -7.20 7.88 9.90
N LEU A 25 -6.86 9.16 9.82
CA LEU A 25 -7.67 10.16 9.13
C LEU A 25 -7.86 9.78 7.65
N PRO A 26 -9.08 9.94 7.12
CA PRO A 26 -9.38 9.62 5.73
C PRO A 26 -8.83 10.71 4.79
N ARG A 27 -8.94 10.48 3.48
CA ARG A 27 -8.68 11.47 2.40
C ARG A 27 -7.22 11.88 2.19
N PHE A 28 -6.27 11.35 2.95
CA PHE A 28 -4.84 11.47 2.68
C PHE A 28 -4.43 10.56 1.51
N ARG A 29 -4.25 11.17 0.33
CA ARG A 29 -3.85 10.52 -0.93
C ARG A 29 -2.34 10.55 -1.13
N LEU A 30 -1.84 9.68 -2.01
CA LEU A 30 -0.44 9.72 -2.43
C LEU A 30 -0.06 11.06 -3.07
N SER A 31 1.18 11.47 -2.84
CA SER A 31 1.85 12.54 -3.60
C SER A 31 2.30 12.03 -4.97
N THR A 32 2.79 12.93 -5.82
CA THR A 32 3.45 12.56 -7.09
C THR A 32 4.64 11.63 -6.84
N THR A 33 5.46 11.93 -5.83
CA THR A 33 6.54 11.08 -5.34
C THR A 33 6.03 9.73 -4.89
N GLY A 34 4.96 9.69 -4.09
CA GLY A 34 4.36 8.44 -3.60
C GLY A 34 3.82 7.55 -4.71
N ILE A 35 3.28 8.14 -5.77
CA ILE A 35 2.87 7.42 -6.97
C ILE A 35 4.09 6.80 -7.67
N ALA A 36 5.19 7.55 -7.82
CA ALA A 36 6.42 7.04 -8.44
C ALA A 36 7.03 5.89 -7.61
N GLN A 37 7.09 6.04 -6.28
CA GLN A 37 7.55 5.00 -5.36
C GLN A 37 6.71 3.71 -5.48
N ALA A 38 5.37 3.84 -5.48
CA ALA A 38 4.49 2.69 -5.61
C ALA A 38 4.64 1.99 -6.97
N LYS A 39 4.81 2.75 -8.05
CA LYS A 39 5.10 2.18 -9.38
C LYS A 39 6.42 1.42 -9.38
N ALA A 40 7.49 2.00 -8.83
CA ALA A 40 8.82 1.37 -8.75
C ALA A 40 8.79 0.04 -7.98
N ALA A 41 8.15 0.03 -6.82
CA ALA A 41 7.94 -1.18 -6.03
C ALA A 41 7.11 -2.23 -6.79
N GLY A 42 6.11 -1.80 -7.58
CA GLY A 42 5.36 -2.70 -8.46
C GLY A 42 6.24 -3.35 -9.52
N GLN A 43 7.17 -2.60 -10.13
CA GLN A 43 8.11 -3.17 -11.11
C GLN A 43 8.99 -4.26 -10.50
N PHE A 44 9.46 -4.04 -9.28
CA PHE A 44 10.20 -5.05 -8.53
C PHE A 44 9.36 -6.30 -8.24
N LEU A 45 8.09 -6.15 -7.83
CA LEU A 45 7.24 -7.28 -7.49
C LEU A 45 6.75 -8.08 -8.71
N ARG A 46 6.66 -7.47 -9.89
CA ARG A 46 6.17 -8.14 -11.12
C ARG A 46 6.97 -9.38 -11.53
N GLN A 47 8.23 -9.47 -11.13
CA GLN A 47 9.09 -10.64 -11.43
C GLN A 47 8.87 -11.80 -10.45
N ARG A 48 7.90 -11.71 -9.53
CA ARG A 48 7.70 -12.67 -8.44
C ARG A 48 6.26 -13.18 -8.45
N PRO A 49 6.02 -14.49 -8.26
CA PRO A 49 4.68 -15.03 -8.13
C PRO A 49 4.05 -14.55 -6.81
N LEU A 50 2.98 -13.77 -6.91
CA LEU A 50 2.20 -13.31 -5.75
C LEU A 50 0.93 -14.15 -5.63
N ALA A 51 0.85 -14.97 -4.57
CA ALA A 51 -0.34 -15.78 -4.30
C ALA A 51 -1.51 -14.96 -3.72
N ALA A 52 -1.22 -13.90 -2.97
CA ALA A 52 -2.23 -13.04 -2.36
C ALA A 52 -1.67 -11.63 -2.08
N VAL A 53 -2.55 -10.64 -2.06
CA VAL A 53 -2.20 -9.24 -1.79
C VAL A 53 -3.16 -8.68 -0.75
N PHE A 54 -2.62 -8.10 0.32
CA PHE A 54 -3.39 -7.50 1.40
C PHE A 54 -3.08 -6.00 1.51
N SER A 55 -4.10 -5.20 1.80
CA SER A 55 -3.94 -3.77 2.08
C SER A 55 -4.84 -3.31 3.21
N SER A 56 -4.39 -2.29 3.95
CA SER A 56 -5.23 -1.63 4.95
C SER A 56 -6.39 -0.89 4.29
N PRO A 57 -7.47 -0.57 5.03
CA PRO A 57 -8.59 0.17 4.45
C PRO A 57 -8.25 1.62 4.08
N THR A 58 -7.08 2.15 4.43
CA THR A 58 -6.70 3.55 4.17
C THR A 58 -6.56 3.84 2.68
N LEU A 59 -6.91 5.08 2.30
CA LEU A 59 -6.85 5.52 0.89
C LEU A 59 -5.45 5.35 0.29
N ARG A 60 -4.43 5.86 0.97
CA ARG A 60 -3.01 5.77 0.57
C ARG A 60 -2.53 4.34 0.41
N ALA A 61 -2.84 3.44 1.34
CA ALA A 61 -2.43 2.03 1.23
C ALA A 61 -3.11 1.33 0.05
N ARG A 62 -4.41 1.61 -0.17
CA ARG A 62 -5.13 1.10 -1.35
C ARG A 62 -4.58 1.66 -2.66
N GLN A 63 -4.24 2.95 -2.71
CA GLN A 63 -3.62 3.57 -3.88
C GLN A 63 -2.26 2.93 -4.19
N THR A 64 -1.43 2.72 -3.16
CA THR A 64 -0.15 2.01 -3.32
C THR A 64 -0.40 0.59 -3.83
N ALA A 65 -1.27 -0.19 -3.20
CA ALA A 65 -1.54 -1.57 -3.61
C ALA A 65 -2.03 -1.67 -5.07
N ARG A 66 -2.91 -0.76 -5.52
CA ARG A 66 -3.35 -0.71 -6.91
C ARG A 66 -2.21 -0.40 -7.88
N LEU A 67 -1.29 0.48 -7.51
CA LEU A 67 -0.13 0.82 -8.33
C LEU A 67 0.91 -0.30 -8.35
N LEU A 68 1.07 -1.05 -7.25
CA LEU A 68 1.90 -2.25 -7.21
C LEU A 68 1.41 -3.30 -8.21
N LEU A 69 0.09 -3.49 -8.29
CA LEU A 69 -0.56 -4.46 -9.16
C LEU A 69 -0.85 -3.93 -10.57
N ALA A 70 -0.45 -2.69 -10.89
CA ALA A 70 -0.64 -2.15 -12.22
C ALA A 70 0.16 -2.99 -13.23
N GLY A 71 -0.56 -3.71 -14.10
CA GLY A 71 -0.01 -4.65 -15.07
C GLY A 71 0.01 -6.12 -14.61
N SER A 72 -0.55 -6.44 -13.44
CA SER A 72 -0.76 -7.82 -12.97
C SER A 72 -2.26 -8.06 -12.79
N ALA A 73 -2.88 -8.73 -13.76
CA ALA A 73 -4.35 -8.81 -13.87
C ALA A 73 -5.00 -9.86 -12.94
N GLU A 74 -4.22 -10.74 -12.32
CA GLU A 74 -4.75 -11.96 -11.70
C GLU A 74 -4.93 -11.88 -10.18
N GLN A 75 -4.31 -10.92 -9.48
CA GLN A 75 -4.32 -10.94 -8.01
C GLN A 75 -5.48 -10.15 -7.41
N LYS A 76 -6.34 -10.85 -6.67
CA LYS A 76 -7.39 -10.24 -5.85
C LYS A 76 -6.75 -9.45 -4.70
N LEU A 77 -7.11 -8.17 -4.60
CA LEU A 77 -6.72 -7.32 -3.47
C LEU A 77 -7.66 -7.55 -2.28
N HIS A 78 -7.13 -8.06 -1.19
CA HIS A 78 -7.85 -8.25 0.07
C HIS A 78 -7.69 -7.03 0.97
N ILE A 79 -8.80 -6.48 1.46
CA ILE A 79 -8.78 -5.35 2.40
C ILE A 79 -8.94 -5.88 3.82
N SER A 80 -8.01 -5.52 4.72
CA SER A 80 -8.01 -5.99 6.10
C SER A 80 -7.80 -4.85 7.09
N ARG A 81 -8.65 -4.79 8.13
CA ARG A 81 -8.51 -3.84 9.24
C ARG A 81 -7.39 -4.18 10.22
N TYR A 82 -6.86 -5.40 10.17
CA TYR A 82 -5.81 -5.87 11.08
C TYR A 82 -4.43 -5.27 10.78
N ILE A 83 -4.25 -4.70 9.58
CA ILE A 83 -3.00 -4.05 9.13
C ILE A 83 -3.18 -2.53 8.98
N HIS A 84 -4.09 -1.95 9.76
CA HIS A 84 -4.32 -0.50 9.78
C HIS A 84 -3.22 0.21 10.58
N GLU A 85 -3.00 1.50 10.33
CA GLU A 85 -2.09 2.30 11.16
C GLU A 85 -2.45 2.20 12.64
N VAL A 86 -1.45 2.48 13.49
CA VAL A 86 -1.66 2.67 14.92
C VAL A 86 -2.77 3.72 15.13
N HIS A 87 -3.73 3.38 15.98
CA HIS A 87 -4.71 4.37 16.41
C HIS A 87 -4.01 5.35 17.35
N ASN A 88 -3.94 6.60 16.95
CA ASN A 88 -3.58 7.67 17.87
C ASN A 88 -4.87 8.46 18.18
N PRO A 89 -5.34 8.50 19.43
CA PRO A 89 -6.59 9.16 19.81
C PRO A 89 -6.50 10.69 19.92
N ASN A 90 -5.32 11.29 19.64
CA ASN A 90 -5.10 12.74 19.67
C ASN A 90 -6.03 13.52 18.73
#